data_AF-A0A1W5ZV72-F1
#
_entry.id   AF-A0A1W5ZV72-F1
#
_cell.length_a   1.000
_cell.length_b   1.000
_cell.length_c   1.000
_cell.angle_alpha   90.00
_cell.angle_beta   90.00
_cell.angle_gamma   90.00
#
_symmetry.space_group_name_H-M   'P 1'
#
loop_
_entity.id
_entity.type
_entity.pdbx_description
1 polymer ?
#
loop_
_entity_poly.entity_id
_entity_poly.type
_entity_poly.pdbx_seq_one_letter_code
_entity_poly.pdbx_strand_id
1 'polypeptide(L)' 'MSKKKVQEGSLGDQLNADVLSKLRSKKTALKKQEEIRQEEERKRRIEEKQRQEANKSFEELLNESDLNWKTFKE' A
#
# COMPACT_ATOMS: atom_id res chain seq x y z
N MET A 1 -33.85 30.00 -40.21
CA MET A 1 -32.49 29.46 -40.11
C MET A 1 -32.40 28.52 -38.90
N SER A 2 -32.12 27.26 -39.20
CA SER A 2 -31.62 26.18 -38.34
C SER A 2 -32.32 25.90 -36.99
N LYS A 3 -33.29 24.97 -37.04
CA LYS A 3 -33.73 24.16 -35.89
C LYS A 3 -32.50 23.45 -35.29
N LYS A 4 -32.17 23.82 -34.05
CA LYS A 4 -31.16 23.17 -33.21
C LYS A 4 -31.62 21.72 -32.95
N LYS A 5 -31.11 20.77 -33.75
CA LYS A 5 -31.29 19.34 -33.50
C LYS A 5 -30.48 18.99 -32.24
N VAL A 6 -31.11 19.07 -31.08
CA VAL A 6 -30.62 18.41 -29.88
C VAL A 6 -30.81 16.92 -30.12
N GLN A 7 -29.72 16.20 -30.37
CA GLN A 7 -29.72 14.75 -30.53
C GLN A 7 -30.10 14.12 -29.18
N GLU A 8 -31.32 13.59 -29.10
CA GLU A 8 -31.93 12.96 -27.92
C GLU A 8 -31.19 11.70 -27.42
N GLY A 9 -30.23 11.16 -28.17
CA GLY A 9 -29.35 10.08 -27.72
C GLY A 9 -28.10 10.53 -26.96
N SER A 10 -27.92 11.82 -26.68
CA SER A 10 -26.60 12.35 -26.28
C SER A 10 -26.40 12.59 -24.79
N LEU A 11 -27.44 12.91 -24.00
CA LEU A 11 -27.24 13.43 -22.63
C LEU A 11 -27.19 12.33 -21.57
N GLY A 12 -28.10 11.35 -21.64
CA GLY A 12 -28.13 10.21 -20.70
C GLY A 12 -26.88 9.34 -20.81
N ASP A 13 -26.42 9.07 -22.03
CA ASP A 13 -25.19 8.31 -22.28
C ASP A 13 -23.94 9.06 -21.84
N GLN A 14 -23.89 10.39 -22.01
CA GLN A 14 -22.79 11.21 -21.49
C GLN A 14 -22.76 11.24 -19.96
N LEU A 15 -23.92 11.33 -19.31
CA LEU A 15 -24.02 11.26 -17.85
C LEU A 15 -23.55 9.89 -17.33
N ASN A 16 -23.95 8.80 -17.99
CA ASN A 16 -23.47 7.46 -17.66
C ASN A 16 -21.96 7.31 -17.87
N ALA A 17 -21.42 7.88 -18.94
CA ALA A 17 -19.97 7.88 -19.20
C ALA A 17 -19.19 8.68 -18.15
N ASP A 18 -19.69 9.83 -17.72
CA ASP A 18 -19.09 10.65 -16.67
C ASP A 18 -19.12 9.93 -15.30
N VAL A 19 -20.24 9.29 -14.96
CA VAL A 19 -20.36 8.48 -13.74
C VAL A 19 -19.39 7.31 -13.75
N LEU A 20 -19.27 6.60 -14.88
CA LEU A 20 -18.28 5.53 -15.07
C LEU A 20 -16.84 6.04 -14.94
N SER A 21 -16.53 7.20 -15.52
CA SER A 21 -15.21 7.84 -15.43
C SER A 21 -14.86 8.18 -13.98
N LYS A 22 -15.79 8.78 -13.23
CA LYS A 22 -15.65 9.09 -11.80
C LYS A 22 -15.43 7.83 -10.97
N LEU A 23 -16.18 6.76 -11.25
CA LEU A 23 -16.03 5.49 -10.53
C LEU A 23 -14.66 4.84 -10.78
N ARG A 24 -14.20 4.83 -12.03
CA ARG A 24 -12.86 4.33 -12.39
C ARG A 24 -11.77 5.17 -11.73
N SER A 25 -11.90 6.49 -11.76
CA SER A 25 -10.95 7.41 -11.12
C SER A 25 -10.86 7.16 -9.62
N LYS A 26 -12.01 7.02 -8.93
CA LYS A 26 -12.05 6.68 -7.51
C LYS A 26 -11.44 5.30 -7.22
N LYS A 27 -11.72 4.29 -8.05
CA LYS A 27 -11.12 2.95 -7.91
C LYS A 27 -9.59 3.00 -7.99
N THR A 28 -9.05 3.74 -8.96
CA THR A 28 -7.60 3.89 -9.12
C THR A 28 -6.99 4.65 -7.94
N ALA A 29 -7.64 5.72 -7.48
CA ALA A 29 -7.18 6.49 -6.32
C ALA A 29 -7.15 5.63 -5.05
N LEU A 30 -8.21 4.85 -4.78
CA LEU A 30 -8.28 3.94 -3.64
C LEU A 30 -7.23 2.83 -3.71
N LYS A 31 -7.01 2.26 -4.90
CA LYS A 31 -5.98 1.23 -5.08
C LYS A 31 -4.58 1.80 -4.79
N LYS A 32 -4.28 3.01 -5.27
CA LYS A 32 -3.00 3.67 -5.00
C LYS A 32 -2.84 4.00 -3.51
N GLN A 33 -3.90 4.45 -2.85
CA GLN A 33 -3.87 4.74 -1.41
C GLN A 33 -3.60 3.47 -0.57
N GLU A 34 -4.22 2.36 -0.95
CA GLU A 34 -4.00 1.07 -0.28
C GLU A 34 -2.57 0.56 -0.47
N GLU A 35 -2.03 0.64 -1.70
CA GLU A 35 -0.63 0.27 -1.97
C GLU A 35 0.35 1.10 -1.13
N ILE A 36 0.15 2.41 -1.03
CA ILE A 36 0.99 3.30 -0.20
C ILE A 36 0.89 2.90 1.27
N ARG A 37 -0.31 2.66 1.78
CA ARG A 37 -0.52 2.27 3.19
C ARG A 37 0.20 0.96 3.52
N GLN A 38 0.09 -0.04 2.64
CA GLN A 38 0.76 -1.32 2.84
C GLN A 38 2.29 -1.18 2.82
N GLU A 39 2.84 -0.34 1.94
CA GLU A 39 4.27 -0.09 1.89
C GLU A 39 4.76 0.64 3.16
N GLU A 40 4.00 1.62 3.66
CA GLU A 40 4.31 2.31 4.91
C GLU A 40 4.25 1.38 6.13
N GLU A 41 3.22 0.54 6.23
CA GLU A 41 3.13 -0.45 7.32
C GLU A 41 4.29 -1.46 7.25
N ARG A 42 4.69 -1.89 6.05
CA ARG A 42 5.85 -2.77 5.87
C ARG A 42 7.15 -2.10 6.30
N LYS A 43 7.38 -0.84 5.92
CA LYS A 43 8.56 -0.06 6.33
C LYS A 43 8.60 0.11 7.84
N ARG A 44 7.49 0.49 8.46
CA ARG A 44 7.38 0.62 9.92
C ARG A 44 7.72 -0.67 10.65
N ARG A 45 7.22 -1.82 10.18
CA ARG A 45 7.54 -3.13 10.78
C ARG A 45 9.02 -3.48 10.67
N ILE A 46 9.67 -3.14 9.56
CA ILE A 46 11.10 -3.40 9.36
C ILE A 46 11.93 -2.49 10.27
N GLU A 47 11.59 -1.20 10.35
CA GLU A 47 12.26 -0.25 11.24
C GLU A 47 12.09 -0.62 12.72
N GLU A 48 10.90 -1.06 13.12
CA GLU A 48 10.63 -1.53 14.48
C GLU A 48 11.47 -2.76 14.82
N LYS A 49 11.54 -3.76 13.94
CA LYS A 49 12.39 -4.94 14.13
C LYS A 49 13.86 -4.57 14.24
N GLN A 50 14.37 -3.72 13.34
CA GLN A 50 15.77 -3.27 13.40
C GLN A 50 16.07 -2.52 14.69
N ARG A 51 15.15 -1.67 15.15
CA ARG A 51 15.31 -0.98 16.43
C ARG A 51 15.27 -1.95 17.60
N GLN A 52 14.39 -2.94 17.59
CA GLN A 52 14.35 -3.97 18.63
C GLN A 52 15.66 -4.76 18.65
N GLU A 53 16.14 -5.25 17.50
CA GLU A 53 17.41 -5.96 17.37
C GLU A 53 18.60 -5.09 17.81
N ALA A 54 18.64 -3.81 17.44
CA ALA A 54 19.70 -2.88 17.85
C ALA A 54 19.69 -2.55 19.35
N ASN A 55 18.53 -2.65 20.00
CA ASN A 55 18.39 -2.43 21.45
C ASN A 55 18.38 -3.74 22.25
N LYS A 56 18.40 -4.92 21.60
CA LYS A 56 18.56 -6.20 22.30
C LYS A 56 19.98 -6.30 22.85
N SER A 57 20.10 -6.86 24.04
CA SER A 57 21.40 -7.18 24.60
C SER A 57 22.04 -8.32 23.81
N PHE A 58 23.38 -8.37 23.78
CA PHE A 58 24.13 -9.45 23.11
C PHE A 58 23.73 -10.84 23.63
N GLU A 59 23.38 -10.95 24.91
CA GLU A 59 22.93 -12.20 25.54
C GLU A 59 21.58 -12.67 24.99
N GLU A 60 20.63 -11.77 24.74
CA GLU A 60 19.36 -12.13 24.10
C GLU A 60 19.54 -12.52 22.64
N LEU A 61 20.35 -11.76 21.88
CA LEU A 61 20.67 -12.11 20.49
C LEU A 61 21.39 -13.46 20.41
N LEU A 62 22.29 -13.75 21.36
CA LEU A 62 23.03 -15.01 21.42
C LEU A 62 22.12 -16.17 21.83
N ASN A 63 21.22 -15.99 22.81
CA ASN A 63 20.26 -17.01 23.23
C ASN A 63 19.17 -17.29 22.20
N GLU A 64 18.79 -16.31 21.38
CA GLU A 64 17.87 -16.50 20.24
C GLU A 64 18.54 -17.19 19.06
N SER A 65 19.87 -17.12 18.96
CA SER A 65 20.63 -17.85 17.95
C SER A 65 20.95 -19.27 18.44
N ASP A 66 20.97 -20.25 17.53
CA ASP A 66 21.47 -21.61 17.82
C ASP A 66 23.00 -21.65 18.07
N LEU A 67 23.65 -20.51 18.26
CA LEU A 67 25.09 -20.41 18.49
C LEU A 67 25.40 -20.70 19.95
N ASN A 68 25.84 -21.92 20.23
CA ASN A 68 26.40 -22.27 21.51
C ASN A 68 27.85 -21.74 21.59
N TRP A 69 28.07 -20.62 22.26
CA TRP A 69 29.40 -20.01 22.41
C TRP A 69 30.49 -20.95 22.97
N LYS A 70 30.11 -22.04 23.65
CA LYS A 70 31.04 -23.07 24.12
C LYS A 70 31.71 -23.84 22.98
N THR A 71 31.10 -23.92 21.79
CA THR A 71 31.70 -24.61 20.63
C THR A 71 32.79 -23.79 19.93
N PHE A 72 32.92 -22.50 20.26
CA PHE A 72 33.91 -21.59 19.67
C PHE A 72 35.10 -21.29 20.60
N LYS A 73 35.05 -21.78 21.84
CA LYS A 73 36.03 -21.48 22.90
C LYS A 73 36.99 -22.63 23.19
N GLU A 74 36.95 -23.73 22.42
CA GLU A 74 38.01 -24.75 22.43
C GLU A 74 39.34 -24.20 21.90
#